data_AF-A0A9E3ART1-F1
#
_entry.id   AF-A0A9E3ART1-F1
#
_cell.length_a   1.000
_cell.length_b   1.000
_cell.length_c   1.000
_cell.angle_alpha   90.00
_cell.angle_beta   90.00
_cell.angle_gamma   90.00
#
_symmetry.space_group_name_H-M   'P 1'
#
loop_
_entity.id
_entity.type
_entity.pdbx_description
1 polymer ?
#
loop_
_entity_poly.entity_id
_entity_poly.type
_entity_poly.pdbx_seq_one_letter_code
_entity_poly.pdbx_strand_id
1 'polypeptide(L)'
;MTDVLISYRRDDDPHAVDRLFESLKRVLDPYRLFLDIDSIPVGVDFEEHLRQQVSSCRVLLAILGPRWLDIRGDDGKRRLENPADFVRIEIEAALDRGIPVVPVLLDNTSMPKADQLPDSLKPLASRQSWELSRKRFTADVDGLAKRIKQILGGAASSTGQRAAHISVLPHGKHPLYSAAAGTSGRVTDSRPSIAVLPFRKQVASEDEAYFGEGIVDDIIRTLSSIKDLVVIARGSTLGMGGPRVDARAVGRDLDVRYVLSGGVARAG
;
A
#
# COMPACT_ATOMS: atom_id res chain seq x y z
N MET A 1 -2.64 6.54 -2.74
CA MET A 1 -1.87 5.32 -2.48
C MET A 1 -2.46 4.23 -3.33
N THR A 2 -1.69 3.76 -4.29
CA THR A 2 -2.06 2.67 -5.20
C THR A 2 -1.54 1.38 -4.60
N ASP A 3 -2.31 0.30 -4.57
CA ASP A 3 -1.80 -0.98 -4.04
C ASP A 3 -1.11 -1.77 -5.15
N VAL A 4 -1.75 -1.82 -6.33
CA VAL A 4 -1.31 -2.60 -7.48
C VAL A 4 -1.27 -1.70 -8.72
N LEU A 5 -0.11 -1.61 -9.34
CA LEU A 5 0.10 -0.92 -10.62
C LEU A 5 0.16 -1.94 -11.76
N ILE A 6 -0.59 -1.71 -12.83
CA ILE A 6 -0.59 -2.57 -14.02
C ILE A 6 0.08 -1.82 -15.16
N SER A 7 1.32 -2.23 -15.45
CA SER A 7 2.15 -1.76 -16.55
C SER A 7 1.90 -2.61 -17.79
N TYR A 8 1.51 -1.99 -18.90
CA TYR A 8 1.25 -2.68 -20.17
C TYR A 8 1.57 -1.79 -21.35
N ARG A 9 1.81 -2.41 -22.50
CA ARG A 9 2.01 -1.71 -23.76
C ARG A 9 0.69 -1.70 -24.53
N ARG A 10 0.11 -0.52 -24.79
CA ARG A 10 -1.17 -0.38 -25.53
C ARG A 10 -1.17 -1.06 -26.89
N ASP A 11 -0.03 -1.09 -27.56
CA ASP A 11 0.15 -1.73 -28.86
C ASP A 11 0.20 -3.28 -28.75
N ASP A 12 0.04 -3.86 -27.56
CA ASP A 12 0.25 -5.28 -27.29
C ASP A 12 -0.95 -5.91 -26.53
N ASP A 13 -2.00 -6.19 -27.30
CA ASP A 13 -3.27 -6.80 -26.86
C ASP A 13 -4.04 -6.01 -25.77
N PRO A 14 -4.53 -4.79 -26.09
CA PRO A 14 -5.25 -3.96 -25.12
C PRO A 14 -6.54 -4.61 -24.61
N HIS A 15 -7.22 -5.42 -25.43
CA HIS A 15 -8.45 -6.09 -25.02
C HIS A 15 -8.23 -7.16 -23.95
N ALA A 16 -7.11 -7.89 -23.99
CA ALA A 16 -6.75 -8.81 -22.93
C ALA A 16 -6.48 -8.06 -21.62
N VAL A 17 -5.79 -6.92 -21.70
CA VAL A 17 -5.49 -6.06 -20.54
C VAL A 17 -6.75 -5.48 -19.92
N ASP A 18 -7.66 -4.92 -20.72
CA ASP A 18 -8.91 -4.34 -20.21
C ASP A 18 -9.74 -5.38 -19.47
N ARG A 19 -9.84 -6.59 -20.03
CA ARG A 19 -10.55 -7.70 -19.37
C ARG A 19 -9.86 -8.11 -18.08
N LEU A 20 -8.53 -8.18 -18.07
CA LEU A 20 -7.75 -8.50 -16.87
C LEU A 20 -8.00 -7.45 -15.78
N PHE A 21 -7.91 -6.17 -16.13
CA PHE A 21 -8.11 -5.04 -15.22
C PHE A 21 -9.51 -5.09 -14.58
N GLU A 22 -10.56 -5.20 -15.38
CA GLU A 22 -11.95 -5.25 -14.88
C GLU A 22 -12.20 -6.48 -14.01
N SER A 23 -11.58 -7.61 -14.33
CA SER A 23 -11.72 -8.83 -13.54
C SER A 23 -10.97 -8.73 -12.22
N LEU A 24 -9.72 -8.27 -12.24
CA LEU A 24 -8.91 -8.05 -11.04
C LEU A 24 -9.54 -7.02 -10.10
N LYS A 25 -10.11 -5.93 -10.64
CA LYS A 25 -10.78 -4.89 -9.86
C LYS A 25 -11.91 -5.45 -9.00
N ARG A 26 -12.66 -6.43 -9.51
CA ARG A 26 -13.74 -7.09 -8.75
C ARG A 26 -13.20 -8.00 -7.65
N VAL A 27 -12.14 -8.75 -7.93
CA VAL A 27 -11.64 -9.77 -6.98
C VAL A 27 -10.62 -9.21 -6.00
N LEU A 28 -9.98 -8.07 -6.27
CA LEU A 28 -8.97 -7.45 -5.42
C LEU A 28 -9.52 -6.37 -4.48
N ASP A 29 -10.83 -6.11 -4.44
CA ASP A 29 -11.43 -5.24 -3.41
C ASP A 29 -11.00 -5.67 -1.99
N PRO A 30 -10.59 -4.73 -1.10
CA PRO A 30 -10.60 -3.26 -1.23
C PRO A 30 -9.29 -2.63 -1.76
N TYR A 31 -8.36 -3.40 -2.31
CA TYR A 31 -7.07 -2.88 -2.81
C TYR A 31 -7.26 -1.98 -4.03
N ARG A 32 -6.52 -0.87 -4.09
CA ARG A 32 -6.60 0.09 -5.18
C ARG A 32 -5.73 -0.34 -6.36
N LEU A 33 -6.37 -0.52 -7.51
CA LEU A 33 -5.72 -0.87 -8.77
C LEU A 33 -5.61 0.36 -9.68
N PHE A 34 -4.47 0.49 -10.37
CA PHE A 34 -4.24 1.51 -11.38
C PHE A 34 -3.71 0.88 -12.67
N LEU A 35 -4.18 1.39 -13.83
CA LEU A 35 -3.78 0.94 -15.16
C LEU A 35 -3.05 2.09 -15.87
N ASP A 36 -1.78 1.86 -16.21
CA ASP A 36 -0.80 2.96 -16.23
C ASP A 36 -0.72 3.85 -17.47
N ILE A 37 -1.67 3.79 -18.41
CA ILE A 37 -1.64 4.71 -19.56
C ILE A 37 -3.01 5.35 -19.84
N ASP A 38 -4.12 4.72 -19.42
CA ASP A 38 -5.48 5.22 -19.69
C ASP A 38 -6.07 6.12 -18.59
N SER A 39 -5.36 6.32 -17.47
CA SER A 39 -5.95 6.94 -16.27
C SER A 39 -5.39 8.33 -15.90
N ILE A 40 -4.61 8.97 -16.77
CA ILE A 40 -3.98 10.26 -16.45
C ILE A 40 -4.97 11.41 -16.70
N PRO A 41 -5.27 12.23 -15.67
CA PRO A 41 -6.16 13.38 -15.85
C PRO A 41 -5.60 14.36 -16.89
N VAL A 42 -6.48 14.91 -17.72
CA VAL A 42 -6.11 15.94 -18.70
C VAL A 42 -5.46 17.12 -17.98
N GLY A 43 -4.28 17.54 -18.45
CA GLY A 43 -3.54 18.68 -17.91
C GLY A 43 -2.55 18.36 -16.79
N VAL A 44 -2.35 17.09 -16.45
CA VAL A 44 -1.30 16.66 -15.50
C VAL A 44 -0.01 16.33 -16.25
N ASP A 45 1.14 16.64 -15.65
CA ASP A 45 2.44 16.18 -16.13
C ASP A 45 2.49 14.65 -16.07
N PHE A 46 2.56 14.02 -17.24
CA PHE A 46 2.50 12.58 -17.40
C PHE A 46 3.66 11.88 -16.68
N GLU A 47 4.88 12.41 -16.77
CA GLU A 47 6.06 11.80 -16.17
C GLU A 47 6.04 11.92 -14.64
N GLU A 48 5.62 13.08 -14.12
CA GLU A 48 5.50 13.28 -12.68
C GLU A 48 4.44 12.36 -12.08
N HIS A 49 3.28 12.26 -12.74
CA HIS A 49 2.21 11.37 -12.29
C HIS A 49 2.67 9.91 -12.28
N LEU A 50 3.35 9.48 -13.34
CA LEU A 50 3.85 8.12 -13.48
C LEU A 50 4.84 7.75 -12.37
N ARG A 51 5.80 8.63 -12.09
CA ARG A 51 6.75 8.45 -10.99
C ARG A 51 6.06 8.38 -9.64
N GLN A 52 5.03 9.20 -9.42
CA GLN A 52 4.25 9.16 -8.18
C GLN A 52 3.49 7.84 -8.03
N GLN A 53 2.89 7.30 -9.10
CA GLN A 53 2.17 6.03 -9.05
C GLN A 53 3.10 4.87 -8.68
N VAL A 54 4.25 4.75 -9.36
CA VAL A 54 5.26 3.72 -9.04
C VAL A 54 5.78 3.89 -7.62
N SER A 55 5.99 5.13 -7.15
CA SER A 55 6.47 5.38 -5.79
C SER A 55 5.49 4.95 -4.69
N SER A 56 4.20 4.91 -5.00
CA SER A 56 3.16 4.61 -4.03
C SER A 56 2.63 3.17 -4.13
N CYS A 57 3.00 2.42 -5.18
CA CYS A 57 2.53 1.06 -5.40
C CYS A 57 3.31 0.02 -4.59
N ARG A 58 2.63 -1.06 -4.23
CA ARG A 58 3.20 -2.15 -3.42
C ARG A 58 3.51 -3.38 -4.25
N VAL A 59 2.87 -3.51 -5.42
CA VAL A 59 3.10 -4.55 -6.42
C VAL A 59 2.94 -3.94 -7.80
N LEU A 60 3.84 -4.27 -8.72
CA LEU A 60 3.71 -3.95 -10.15
C LEU A 60 3.44 -5.24 -10.94
N LEU A 61 2.38 -5.26 -11.74
CA LEU A 61 2.13 -6.30 -12.73
C LEU A 61 2.64 -5.80 -14.09
N ALA A 62 3.66 -6.47 -14.63
CA ALA A 62 4.15 -6.19 -15.98
C ALA A 62 3.43 -7.12 -16.95
N ILE A 63 2.53 -6.59 -17.78
CA ILE A 63 1.80 -7.39 -18.75
C ILE A 63 2.64 -7.52 -20.03
N LEU A 64 3.00 -8.76 -20.36
CA LEU A 64 3.82 -9.10 -21.51
C LEU A 64 2.93 -9.87 -22.51
N GLY A 65 2.57 -9.20 -23.60
CA GLY A 65 1.94 -9.84 -24.74
C GLY A 65 2.96 -10.28 -25.81
N PRO A 66 2.47 -10.87 -26.91
CA PRO A 66 3.33 -11.51 -27.90
C PRO A 66 4.29 -10.55 -28.62
N ARG A 67 3.99 -9.25 -28.63
CA ARG A 67 4.80 -8.23 -29.31
C ARG A 67 5.57 -7.35 -28.34
N TRP A 68 5.41 -7.54 -27.03
CA TRP A 68 5.96 -6.67 -25.97
C TRP A 68 7.44 -6.32 -26.18
N LEU A 69 8.23 -7.34 -26.53
CA LEU A 69 9.68 -7.25 -26.69
C LEU A 69 10.09 -6.53 -27.98
N ASP A 70 9.36 -6.72 -29.07
CA ASP A 70 9.79 -6.41 -30.43
C ASP A 70 9.04 -5.22 -31.07
N ILE A 71 8.07 -4.63 -30.37
CA ILE A 71 7.42 -3.39 -30.83
C ILE A 71 8.49 -2.31 -31.01
N ARG A 72 8.46 -1.66 -32.18
CA ARG A 72 9.40 -0.62 -32.57
C ARG A 72 8.75 0.75 -32.53
N GLY A 73 9.54 1.77 -32.21
CA GLY A 73 9.14 3.17 -32.35
C GLY A 73 9.30 3.65 -33.79
N ASP A 74 9.00 4.92 -34.00
CA ASP A 74 9.13 5.59 -35.32
C ASP A 74 10.59 5.61 -35.82
N ASP A 75 11.55 5.51 -34.90
CA ASP A 75 12.99 5.40 -35.19
C ASP A 75 13.43 4.00 -35.65
N GLY A 76 12.50 3.05 -35.72
CA GLY A 76 12.74 1.66 -36.10
C GLY A 76 13.47 0.84 -35.03
N LYS A 77 13.82 1.40 -33.88
CA LYS A 77 14.42 0.66 -32.76
C LYS A 77 13.33 0.08 -31.87
N ARG A 78 13.65 -0.98 -31.11
CA ARG A 78 12.69 -1.54 -30.15
C ARG A 78 12.36 -0.46 -29.12
N ARG A 79 11.09 -0.31 -28.77
CA ARG A 79 10.66 0.70 -27.79
C ARG A 79 11.35 0.52 -26.44
N LEU A 80 11.65 -0.70 -26.04
CA LEU A 80 12.42 -0.98 -24.82
C LEU A 80 13.86 -0.43 -24.85
N GLU A 81 14.45 -0.17 -26.02
CA GLU A 81 15.75 0.50 -26.09
C GLU A 81 15.65 2.01 -25.83
N ASN A 82 14.47 2.59 -26.00
CA ASN A 82 14.23 4.00 -25.72
C ASN A 82 14.13 4.22 -24.20
N PRO A 83 15.02 4.99 -23.56
CA PRO A 83 14.92 5.28 -22.12
C PRO A 83 13.67 6.10 -21.75
N ALA A 84 13.01 6.74 -22.73
CA ALA A 84 11.75 7.45 -22.54
C ALA A 84 10.50 6.56 -22.70
N ASP A 85 10.66 5.24 -22.92
CA ASP A 85 9.50 4.35 -23.00
C ASP A 85 8.87 4.13 -21.61
N PHE A 86 7.59 4.46 -21.48
CA PHE A 86 6.91 4.46 -20.19
C PHE A 86 6.91 3.10 -19.48
N VAL A 87 6.62 2.01 -20.22
CA VAL A 87 6.66 0.64 -19.68
C VAL A 87 8.05 0.31 -19.14
N ARG A 88 9.11 0.75 -19.83
CA ARG A 88 10.49 0.59 -19.34
C ARG A 88 10.68 1.38 -18.04
N ILE A 89 10.34 2.67 -18.02
CA ILE A 89 10.50 3.55 -16.86
C ILE A 89 9.81 2.96 -15.62
N GLU A 90 8.57 2.48 -15.76
CA GLU A 90 7.78 1.91 -14.67
C GLU A 90 8.44 0.66 -14.08
N ILE A 91 8.85 -0.28 -14.94
CA ILE A 91 9.46 -1.54 -14.51
C ILE A 91 10.84 -1.28 -13.89
N GLU A 92 11.67 -0.42 -14.49
CA GLU A 92 12.96 0.00 -13.93
C GLU A 92 12.77 0.61 -12.54
N ALA A 93 11.86 1.59 -12.44
CA ALA A 93 11.57 2.28 -11.20
C ALA A 93 11.08 1.34 -10.08
N ALA A 94 10.31 0.30 -10.43
CA ALA A 94 9.86 -0.72 -9.48
C ALA A 94 10.99 -1.67 -9.07
N LEU A 95 11.81 -2.13 -10.03
CA LEU A 95 12.96 -3.00 -9.77
C LEU A 95 13.99 -2.32 -8.85
N ASP A 96 14.33 -1.05 -9.15
CA ASP A 96 15.30 -0.26 -8.37
C ASP A 96 14.84 -0.04 -6.92
N ARG A 97 13.53 0.07 -6.71
CA ARG A 97 12.92 0.26 -5.38
C ARG A 97 12.67 -1.06 -4.64
N GLY A 98 12.97 -2.20 -5.26
CA GLY A 98 12.66 -3.51 -4.69
C GLY A 98 11.15 -3.80 -4.58
N ILE A 99 10.32 -3.08 -5.34
CA ILE A 99 8.89 -3.37 -5.43
C ILE A 99 8.72 -4.73 -6.13
N PRO A 100 7.89 -5.64 -5.60
CA PRO A 100 7.56 -6.88 -6.28
C PRO A 100 7.01 -6.63 -7.69
N VAL A 101 7.80 -7.01 -8.71
CA VAL A 101 7.38 -7.04 -10.11
C VAL A 101 6.95 -8.45 -10.48
N VAL A 102 5.71 -8.61 -10.91
CA VAL A 102 5.12 -9.87 -11.38
C VAL A 102 4.91 -9.78 -12.90
N PRO A 103 5.73 -10.49 -13.70
CA PRO A 103 5.46 -10.64 -15.13
C PRO A 103 4.17 -11.47 -15.33
N VAL A 104 3.22 -10.94 -16.09
CA VAL A 104 2.00 -11.63 -16.50
C VAL A 104 2.08 -11.88 -18.00
N LEU A 105 2.29 -13.14 -18.38
CA LEU A 105 2.45 -13.55 -19.78
C LEU A 105 1.07 -13.81 -20.39
N LEU A 106 0.75 -13.13 -21.49
CA LEU A 106 -0.52 -13.33 -22.19
C LEU A 106 -0.40 -14.49 -23.18
N ASP A 107 -1.31 -15.45 -23.07
CA ASP A 107 -1.42 -16.62 -23.93
C ASP A 107 -0.08 -17.38 -24.08
N ASN A 108 0.47 -17.47 -25.29
CA ASN A 108 1.70 -18.22 -25.58
C ASN A 108 2.96 -17.33 -25.50
N THR A 109 2.88 -16.18 -24.83
CA THR A 109 4.03 -15.28 -24.68
C THR A 109 5.08 -15.96 -23.79
N SER A 110 6.32 -16.01 -24.28
CA SER A 110 7.45 -16.53 -23.51
C SER A 110 8.13 -15.41 -22.74
N MET A 111 8.69 -15.76 -21.58
CA MET A 111 9.49 -14.81 -20.82
C MET A 111 10.73 -14.35 -21.63
N PRO A 112 10.98 -13.04 -21.76
CA PRO A 112 12.19 -12.54 -22.42
C PRO A 112 13.44 -13.00 -21.70
N LYS A 113 14.49 -13.36 -22.46
CA LYS A 113 15.81 -13.67 -21.92
C LYS A 113 16.54 -12.38 -21.52
N ALA A 114 17.47 -12.48 -20.57
CA ALA A 114 18.23 -11.33 -20.08
C ALA A 114 19.07 -10.64 -21.18
N ASP A 115 19.57 -11.37 -22.17
CA ASP A 115 20.31 -10.82 -23.32
C ASP A 115 19.41 -10.07 -24.32
N GLN A 116 18.09 -10.28 -24.26
CA GLN A 116 17.12 -9.57 -25.08
C GLN A 116 16.64 -8.27 -24.43
N LEU A 117 17.01 -8.00 -23.17
CA LEU A 117 16.56 -6.84 -22.39
C LEU A 117 17.70 -5.81 -22.21
N PRO A 118 17.36 -4.50 -22.12
CA PRO A 118 18.28 -3.49 -21.61
C PRO A 118 18.83 -3.86 -20.24
N ASP A 119 20.05 -3.39 -19.91
CA ASP A 119 20.77 -3.77 -18.68
C ASP A 119 19.94 -3.58 -17.40
N SER A 120 19.24 -2.46 -17.30
CA SER A 120 18.33 -2.09 -16.20
C SER A 120 17.12 -3.01 -16.07
N LEU A 121 16.67 -3.65 -17.15
CA LEU A 121 15.54 -4.57 -17.16
C LEU A 121 15.94 -6.04 -17.04
N LYS A 122 17.23 -6.39 -17.13
CA LYS A 122 17.70 -7.78 -16.96
C LYS A 122 17.16 -8.49 -15.72
N PRO A 123 17.01 -7.84 -14.55
CA PRO A 123 16.43 -8.49 -13.38
C PRO A 123 14.99 -9.01 -13.60
N LEU A 124 14.23 -8.42 -14.53
CA LEU A 124 12.89 -8.87 -14.90
C LEU A 124 12.90 -10.33 -15.38
N ALA A 125 13.88 -10.72 -16.20
CA ALA A 125 13.99 -12.07 -16.78
C ALA A 125 14.09 -13.19 -15.73
N SER A 126 14.56 -12.86 -14.52
CA SER A 126 14.68 -13.80 -13.40
C SER A 126 13.45 -13.83 -12.47
N ARG A 127 12.43 -13.00 -12.72
CA ARG A 127 11.21 -12.97 -11.92
C ARG A 127 10.32 -14.16 -12.24
N GLN A 128 9.63 -14.67 -11.22
CA GLN A 128 8.59 -15.69 -11.40
C GLN A 128 7.40 -15.06 -12.13
N SER A 129 7.04 -15.63 -13.27
CA SER A 129 5.92 -15.17 -14.09
C SER A 129 4.60 -15.85 -13.71
N TRP A 130 3.50 -15.21 -14.07
CA TRP A 130 2.16 -15.77 -14.07
C TRP A 130 1.65 -15.88 -15.51
N GLU A 131 1.13 -17.04 -15.89
CA GLU A 131 0.55 -17.22 -17.23
C GLU A 131 -0.95 -16.93 -17.20
N LEU A 132 -1.41 -16.10 -18.14
CA LEU A 132 -2.82 -15.78 -18.34
C LEU A 132 -3.27 -16.32 -19.69
N SER A 133 -4.06 -17.40 -19.68
CA SER A 133 -4.54 -18.04 -20.90
C SER A 133 -5.99 -17.69 -21.20
N ARG A 134 -6.35 -17.51 -22.48
CA ARG A 134 -7.77 -17.37 -22.88
C ARG A 134 -8.66 -18.52 -22.42
N LYS A 135 -8.11 -19.75 -22.38
CA LYS A 135 -8.88 -20.97 -22.05
C LYS A 135 -9.26 -21.06 -20.57
N ARG A 136 -8.42 -20.55 -19.66
CA ARG A 136 -8.61 -20.65 -18.21
C ARG A 136 -8.71 -19.27 -17.55
N PHE A 137 -9.07 -18.25 -18.32
CA PHE A 137 -8.98 -16.85 -17.92
C PHE A 137 -9.48 -16.56 -16.51
N THR A 138 -10.71 -16.98 -16.16
CA THR A 138 -11.26 -16.75 -14.82
C THR A 138 -10.42 -17.40 -13.72
N ALA A 139 -10.03 -18.67 -13.90
CA ALA A 139 -9.21 -19.39 -12.92
C ALA A 139 -7.79 -18.81 -12.79
N ASP A 140 -7.20 -18.40 -13.92
CA ASP A 140 -5.89 -17.75 -13.96
C ASP A 140 -5.94 -16.38 -13.25
N VAL A 141 -7.01 -15.58 -13.45
CA VAL A 141 -7.24 -14.31 -12.75
C VAL A 141 -7.42 -14.54 -11.24
N ASP A 142 -8.25 -15.50 -10.83
CA ASP A 142 -8.48 -15.80 -9.42
C ASP A 142 -7.19 -16.25 -8.72
N GLY A 143 -6.38 -17.07 -9.39
CA GLY A 143 -5.08 -17.50 -8.90
C GLY A 143 -4.09 -16.35 -8.76
N LEU A 144 -4.01 -15.48 -9.77
CA LEU A 144 -3.18 -14.27 -9.73
C LEU A 144 -3.62 -13.35 -8.58
N ALA A 145 -4.92 -13.10 -8.45
CA ALA A 145 -5.47 -12.28 -7.39
C ALA A 145 -5.15 -12.85 -6.00
N LYS A 146 -5.26 -14.16 -5.81
CA LYS A 146 -4.85 -14.82 -4.56
C LYS A 146 -3.37 -14.57 -4.25
N ARG A 147 -2.49 -14.65 -5.25
CA ARG A 147 -1.05 -14.40 -5.08
C ARG A 147 -0.78 -12.93 -4.76
N ILE A 148 -1.44 -12.00 -5.44
CA ILE A 148 -1.34 -10.56 -5.15
C ILE A 148 -1.82 -10.28 -3.72
N LYS A 149 -2.97 -10.82 -3.30
CA LYS A 149 -3.46 -10.70 -1.92
C LYS A 149 -2.46 -11.26 -0.90
N GLN A 150 -1.75 -12.34 -1.22
CA GLN A 150 -0.66 -12.83 -0.38
C GLN A 150 0.54 -11.89 -0.34
N ILE A 151 0.87 -11.19 -1.44
CA ILE A 151 1.94 -10.19 -1.44
C ILE A 151 1.52 -8.95 -0.68
N LEU A 152 0.27 -8.49 -0.81
CA LEU A 152 -0.25 -7.31 -0.12
C LEU A 152 -0.56 -7.59 1.35
N GLY A 153 -1.12 -8.75 1.68
CA GLY A 153 -1.28 -9.22 3.06
C GLY A 153 0.05 -9.64 3.67
N GLY A 154 0.94 -10.19 2.85
CA GLY A 154 2.32 -10.52 3.18
C GLY A 154 3.16 -9.27 3.41
N ALA A 155 2.94 -8.16 2.70
CA ALA A 155 3.58 -6.88 2.97
C ALA A 155 2.97 -6.16 4.19
N ALA A 156 1.73 -6.50 4.58
CA ALA A 156 1.24 -6.24 5.94
C ALA A 156 1.89 -7.16 6.99
N SER A 157 2.64 -8.17 6.56
CA SER A 157 3.41 -9.13 7.38
C SER A 157 4.95 -9.06 7.15
N SER A 158 5.44 -8.24 6.21
CA SER A 158 6.81 -8.28 5.66
C SER A 158 7.44 -6.89 5.43
N THR A 159 6.85 -5.83 5.98
CA THR A 159 7.74 -5.03 6.85
C THR A 159 8.07 -5.95 8.00
N GLY A 160 9.32 -6.01 8.47
CA GLY A 160 9.64 -6.73 9.70
C GLY A 160 8.71 -6.28 10.84
N GLN A 161 7.58 -6.94 10.98
CA GLN A 161 6.62 -6.75 12.04
C GLN A 161 6.73 -8.00 12.88
N ARG A 162 7.70 -7.94 13.78
CA ARG A 162 7.32 -8.16 15.18
C ARG A 162 6.12 -7.25 15.43
N ALA A 163 4.94 -7.85 15.46
CA ALA A 163 3.68 -7.14 15.55
C ALA A 163 3.69 -6.21 16.76
N ALA A 164 3.67 -4.91 16.49
CA ALA A 164 3.05 -3.97 17.39
C ALA A 164 1.57 -4.35 17.44
N HIS A 165 1.16 -5.10 18.47
CA HIS A 165 -0.26 -5.35 18.71
C HIS A 165 -0.92 -4.02 19.10
N ILE A 166 -1.41 -3.31 18.10
CA ILE A 166 -2.12 -2.05 18.25
C ILE A 166 -3.60 -2.37 18.53
N SER A 167 -4.04 -2.11 19.76
CA SER A 167 -5.45 -2.19 20.12
C SER A 167 -6.01 -0.78 20.15
N VAL A 168 -7.04 -0.53 19.34
CA VAL A 168 -7.87 0.67 19.39
C VAL A 168 -9.21 0.26 19.93
N LEU A 169 -9.49 0.62 21.18
CA LEU A 169 -10.77 0.31 21.82
C LEU A 169 -11.63 1.57 21.85
N PRO A 170 -12.85 1.52 21.27
CA PRO A 170 -13.81 2.60 21.45
C PRO A 170 -14.27 2.65 22.91
N HIS A 171 -14.27 3.83 23.51
CA HIS A 171 -14.78 4.09 24.85
C HIS A 171 -15.98 5.05 24.79
N GLY A 172 -17.09 4.64 25.43
CA GLY A 172 -18.28 5.47 25.63
C GLY A 172 -19.36 5.32 24.55
N LYS A 173 -20.63 5.40 24.99
CA LYS A 173 -21.81 5.54 24.12
C LYS A 173 -21.91 7.00 23.65
N HIS A 174 -20.99 7.45 22.80
CA HIS A 174 -21.29 8.63 21.98
C HIS A 174 -22.09 8.12 20.79
N PRO A 175 -23.40 8.40 20.71
CA PRO A 175 -24.19 7.97 19.57
C PRO A 175 -23.52 8.52 18.31
N LEU A 176 -23.27 7.62 17.35
CA LEU A 176 -23.12 8.00 15.96
C LEU A 176 -24.41 8.74 15.60
N TYR A 177 -24.35 10.07 15.63
CA TYR A 177 -25.38 11.04 15.24
C TYR A 177 -26.81 10.47 15.11
N SER A 178 -27.62 10.59 16.17
CA SER A 178 -29.08 10.65 16.04
C SER A 178 -29.47 12.12 16.12
N ALA A 179 -29.95 12.67 15.01
CA ALA A 179 -30.59 13.98 15.00
C ALA A 179 -31.98 13.85 15.63
N ALA A 180 -32.13 14.30 16.87
CA ALA A 180 -33.24 15.16 17.35
C ALA A 180 -33.30 15.24 18.89
N ALA A 181 -33.53 16.48 19.35
CA ALA A 181 -34.14 16.91 20.62
C ALA A 181 -33.29 16.96 21.91
N GLY A 182 -33.03 18.21 22.37
CA GLY A 182 -33.49 18.64 23.70
C GLY A 182 -32.49 18.75 24.85
N THR A 183 -32.11 20.01 25.15
CA THR A 183 -31.82 20.60 26.49
C THR A 183 -30.60 20.15 27.33
N SER A 184 -29.66 21.12 27.44
CA SER A 184 -28.77 21.47 28.57
C SER A 184 -27.74 20.45 29.10
N GLY A 185 -26.44 20.82 28.99
CA GLY A 185 -25.50 20.53 30.08
C GLY A 185 -24.23 19.70 29.84
N ARG A 186 -23.53 19.86 28.71
CA ARG A 186 -22.04 19.78 28.55
C ARG A 186 -21.74 19.81 27.05
N VAL A 187 -20.98 20.79 26.59
CA VAL A 187 -20.44 20.76 25.22
C VAL A 187 -19.41 19.65 25.18
N THR A 188 -19.85 18.42 24.90
CA THR A 188 -18.92 17.37 24.49
C THR A 188 -18.49 17.75 23.09
N ASP A 189 -17.20 18.08 22.94
CA ASP A 189 -16.61 18.32 21.62
C ASP A 189 -16.91 17.08 20.76
N SER A 190 -17.77 17.27 19.78
CA SER A 190 -18.30 16.19 18.94
C SER A 190 -17.27 15.65 17.96
N ARG A 191 -16.03 16.16 17.98
CA ARG A 191 -14.87 15.69 17.21
C ARG A 191 -14.23 14.42 17.79
N PRO A 192 -14.00 13.36 16.98
CA PRO A 192 -13.34 12.14 17.45
C PRO A 192 -12.09 12.47 18.25
N SER A 193 -11.88 11.76 19.37
CA SER A 193 -10.76 12.02 20.28
C SER A 193 -9.97 10.74 20.53
N ILE A 194 -8.64 10.84 20.50
CA ILE A 194 -7.72 9.70 20.66
C ILE A 194 -6.59 10.01 21.64
N ALA A 195 -6.34 9.08 22.56
CA ALA A 195 -5.14 9.07 23.39
C ALA A 195 -4.14 8.03 22.85
N VAL A 196 -2.87 8.41 22.72
CA VAL A 196 -1.78 7.50 22.34
C VAL A 196 -0.96 7.19 23.59
N LEU A 197 -0.96 5.93 24.00
CA LEU A 197 -0.22 5.48 25.17
C LEU A 197 1.22 5.10 24.83
N PRO A 198 2.16 5.19 25.80
CA PRO A 198 3.52 4.70 25.62
C PRO A 198 3.54 3.22 25.19
N PHE A 199 4.20 2.94 24.06
CA PHE A 199 4.32 1.57 23.57
C PHE A 199 5.30 0.74 24.41
N ARG A 200 4.96 -0.55 24.58
CA ARG A 200 5.76 -1.53 25.32
C ARG A 200 6.95 -2.01 24.50
N LYS A 201 8.08 -2.33 25.15
CA LYS A 201 9.22 -2.99 24.50
C LYS A 201 9.05 -4.51 24.51
N GLN A 202 9.56 -5.19 23.48
CA GLN A 202 9.53 -6.65 23.41
C GLN A 202 10.88 -7.32 23.77
N VAL A 203 11.99 -6.56 23.87
CA VAL A 203 13.33 -7.05 24.27
C VAL A 203 14.01 -6.03 25.20
N ALA A 204 14.69 -6.53 26.24
CA ALA A 204 15.41 -5.73 27.23
C ALA A 204 16.87 -5.54 26.81
N SER A 205 17.21 -4.40 26.22
CA SER A 205 18.58 -3.88 26.24
C SER A 205 18.55 -2.41 26.64
N GLU A 206 19.55 -1.98 27.40
CA GLU A 206 19.58 -0.70 28.12
C GLU A 206 19.72 0.53 27.20
N ASP A 207 20.07 0.35 25.92
CA ASP A 207 20.33 1.43 24.96
C ASP A 207 19.08 1.95 24.19
N GLU A 208 17.88 1.46 24.47
CA GLU A 208 16.67 1.76 23.66
C GLU A 208 15.60 2.60 24.36
N ALA A 209 15.95 3.48 25.31
CA ALA A 209 14.97 4.33 26.01
C ALA A 209 14.17 5.25 25.05
N TYR A 210 14.83 5.77 24.01
CA TYR A 210 14.27 6.79 23.12
C TYR A 210 13.46 6.24 21.92
N PHE A 211 13.54 4.94 21.62
CA PHE A 211 12.93 4.39 20.41
C PHE A 211 11.40 4.34 20.48
N GLY A 212 10.84 3.82 21.58
CA GLY A 212 9.40 3.79 21.77
C GLY A 212 8.79 5.17 21.98
N GLU A 213 9.56 6.09 22.56
CA GLU A 213 9.16 7.48 22.79
C GLU A 213 9.06 8.26 21.47
N GLY A 214 10.06 8.14 20.59
CA GLY A 214 10.04 8.80 19.28
C GLY A 214 8.89 8.33 18.38
N ILE A 215 8.50 7.05 18.45
CA ILE A 215 7.35 6.53 17.69
C ILE A 215 6.03 7.13 18.20
N VAL A 216 5.88 7.28 19.53
CA VAL A 216 4.68 7.92 20.11
C VAL A 216 4.57 9.37 19.65
N ASP A 217 5.68 10.11 19.65
CA ASP A 217 5.70 11.51 19.22
C ASP A 217 5.38 11.68 17.74
N ASP A 218 5.90 10.79 16.88
CA ASP A 218 5.62 10.81 15.44
C ASP A 218 4.14 10.49 15.14
N ILE A 219 3.55 9.53 15.86
CA ILE A 219 2.13 9.21 15.76
C ILE A 219 1.28 10.39 16.23
N ILE A 220 1.60 10.99 17.38
CA ILE A 220 0.86 12.17 17.88
C ILE A 220 0.94 13.29 16.83
N ARG A 221 2.13 13.60 16.33
CA ARG A 221 2.33 14.64 15.31
C ARG A 221 1.52 14.37 14.03
N THR A 222 1.52 13.13 13.55
CA THR A 222 0.79 12.73 12.34
C THR A 222 -0.72 12.76 12.55
N LEU A 223 -1.23 12.28 13.68
CA LEU A 223 -2.65 12.34 14.00
C LEU A 223 -3.11 13.78 14.25
N SER A 224 -2.26 14.63 14.83
CA SER A 224 -2.57 16.03 15.08
C SER A 224 -2.72 16.88 13.81
N SER A 225 -2.28 16.40 12.64
CA SER A 225 -2.54 17.11 11.38
C SER A 225 -3.98 16.95 10.88
N ILE A 226 -4.76 16.04 11.46
CA ILE A 226 -6.16 15.82 11.11
C ILE A 226 -7.03 16.84 11.86
N LYS A 227 -7.56 17.82 11.13
CA LYS A 227 -8.29 18.99 11.70
C LYS A 227 -9.51 18.61 12.56
N ASP A 228 -10.13 17.49 12.24
CA ASP A 228 -11.35 17.01 12.90
C ASP A 228 -11.08 15.96 13.99
N LEU A 229 -9.81 15.72 14.37
CA LEU A 229 -9.41 14.76 15.39
C LEU A 229 -8.74 15.47 16.57
N VAL A 230 -9.24 15.23 17.78
CA VAL A 230 -8.62 15.69 19.02
C VAL A 230 -7.60 14.65 19.47
N VAL A 231 -6.32 15.01 19.53
CA VAL A 231 -5.25 14.13 19.97
C VAL A 231 -4.78 14.57 21.36
N ILE A 232 -4.76 13.63 22.31
CA ILE A 232 -4.25 13.91 23.65
C ILE A 232 -2.72 13.95 23.63
N ALA A 233 -2.16 15.03 24.17
CA ALA A 233 -0.73 15.24 24.24
C ALA A 233 -0.03 14.19 25.12
N ARG A 234 1.23 13.91 24.78
CA ARG A 234 2.08 12.90 25.44
C ARG A 234 2.15 13.06 26.97
N GLY A 235 2.19 14.29 27.48
CA GLY A 235 2.28 14.54 28.92
C GLY A 235 1.11 13.96 29.73
N SER A 236 -0.07 13.85 29.12
CA SER A 236 -1.28 13.34 29.78
C SER A 236 -1.38 11.82 29.75
N THR A 237 -0.65 11.14 28.86
CA THR A 237 -0.62 9.68 28.76
C THR A 237 0.64 9.07 29.41
N LEU A 238 1.56 9.92 29.89
CA LEU A 238 2.78 9.51 30.57
C LEU A 238 2.44 8.73 31.85
N GLY A 239 2.95 7.50 31.97
CA GLY A 239 2.66 6.62 33.12
C GLY A 239 1.38 5.79 33.00
N MET A 240 0.57 5.96 31.96
CA MET A 240 -0.63 5.14 31.70
C MET A 240 -0.34 3.87 30.86
N GLY A 241 0.92 3.61 30.54
CA GLY A 241 1.38 2.39 29.86
C GLY A 241 1.74 1.26 30.85
N GLY A 242 1.79 0.01 30.37
CA GLY A 242 2.22 -1.11 31.22
C GLY A 242 1.84 -2.50 30.68
N PRO A 243 2.14 -3.58 31.43
CA PRO A 243 1.87 -4.96 30.99
C PRO A 243 0.39 -5.30 30.78
N ARG A 244 -0.48 -4.57 31.47
CA ARG A 244 -1.95 -4.68 31.39
C ARG A 244 -2.52 -3.27 31.39
N VAL A 245 -2.66 -2.69 30.20
CA VAL A 245 -3.35 -1.41 30.02
C VAL A 245 -4.85 -1.69 30.01
N ASP A 246 -5.60 -1.05 30.91
CA ASP A 246 -7.06 -0.97 30.80
C ASP A 246 -7.44 0.25 29.96
N ALA A 247 -7.57 0.03 28.65
CA ALA A 247 -7.93 1.09 27.70
C ALA A 247 -9.29 1.74 28.02
N ARG A 248 -10.20 1.04 28.70
CA ARG A 248 -11.50 1.62 29.08
C ARG A 248 -11.35 2.57 30.25
N ALA A 249 -10.51 2.24 31.24
CA ALA A 249 -10.19 3.15 32.32
C ALA A 249 -9.49 4.41 31.79
N VAL A 250 -8.48 4.24 30.92
CA VAL A 250 -7.78 5.36 30.27
C VAL A 250 -8.74 6.24 29.46
N GLY A 251 -9.63 5.62 28.68
CA GLY A 251 -10.62 6.35 27.88
C GLY A 251 -11.54 7.24 28.73
N ARG A 252 -11.95 6.73 29.90
CA ARG A 252 -12.76 7.49 30.86
C ARG A 252 -11.96 8.60 31.54
N ASP A 253 -10.74 8.31 31.97
CA ASP A 253 -9.94 9.22 32.77
C ASP A 253 -9.41 10.40 31.93
N LEU A 254 -9.20 10.19 30.61
CA LEU A 254 -8.79 11.21 29.66
C LEU A 254 -9.93 11.81 28.82
N ASP A 255 -11.18 11.36 29.03
CA ASP A 255 -12.36 11.75 28.24
C ASP A 255 -12.15 11.59 26.72
N VAL A 256 -11.60 10.44 26.31
CA VAL A 256 -11.34 10.13 24.89
C VAL A 256 -12.20 9.00 24.36
N ARG A 257 -12.55 9.10 23.09
CA ARG A 257 -13.30 8.05 22.37
C ARG A 257 -12.45 6.86 21.99
N TYR A 258 -11.17 7.06 21.75
CA TYR A 258 -10.27 6.01 21.30
C TYR A 258 -8.99 6.02 22.15
N VAL A 259 -8.48 4.85 22.46
CA VAL A 259 -7.16 4.68 23.09
C VAL A 259 -6.32 3.80 22.19
N LEU A 260 -5.18 4.31 21.77
CA LEU A 260 -4.15 3.60 21.01
C LEU A 260 -3.08 3.10 21.98
N SER A 261 -2.90 1.78 22.02
CA SER A 261 -1.89 1.13 22.87
C SER A 261 -1.28 -0.08 22.15
N GLY A 262 -0.07 -0.49 22.54
CA GLY A 262 0.61 -1.64 21.93
C GLY A 262 2.07 -1.82 22.34
N GLY A 263 2.79 -2.65 21.60
CA GLY A 263 4.23 -2.84 21.74
C GLY A 263 5.01 -2.38 20.51
N VAL A 264 6.31 -2.16 20.63
CA VAL A 264 7.25 -1.83 19.55
C VAL A 264 8.52 -2.65 19.70
N ALA A 265 9.13 -3.01 18.57
CA ALA A 265 10.40 -3.73 18.54
C ALA A 265 11.24 -3.25 17.34
N ARG A 266 12.57 -3.13 17.54
CA ARG A 266 13.50 -2.84 16.45
C ARG A 266 13.79 -4.09 15.62
N ALA A 267 13.93 -3.89 14.32
CA ALA A 267 14.55 -4.87 13.42
C ALA A 267 16.08 -4.69 13.54
N GLY A 268 16.78 -5.78 13.86
CA GLY A 268 18.25 -5.84 13.81
C GLY A 268 18.75 -6.07 12.41
#